data_AF-A0A925L7R1-F1
#
_entry.id   AF-A0A925L7R1-F1
#
_cell.length_a   1.000
_cell.length_b   1.000
_cell.length_c   1.000
_cell.angle_alpha   90.00
_cell.angle_beta   90.00
_cell.angle_gamma   90.00
#
_symmetry.space_group_name_H-M   'P 1'
#
loop_
_entity.id
_entity.type
_entity.pdbx_description
1 polymer ?
#
loop_
_entity_poly.entity_id
_entity_poly.type
_entity_poly.pdbx_seq_one_letter_code
_entity_poly.pdbx_strand_id
1 'polypeptide(L)'
;MADMVRATRHHQADEADTDQLLFLDLDLSVLGASPTSYAAYCAAIRFEFGRVSDADHSRGRNRVLESFISREAIYRTPALRDAWENAARINI
;
A
#
# COMPACT_ATOMS: atom_id res chain seq x y z
N MET A 1 13.41 16.54 6.49
CA MET A 1 12.57 16.12 5.36
C MET A 1 11.78 14.88 5.75
N ALA A 2 10.66 15.05 6.46
CA ALA A 2 9.76 13.94 6.81
C ALA A 2 8.30 14.45 6.97
N ASP A 3 7.94 15.51 6.25
CA ASP A 3 6.61 16.14 6.29
C ASP A 3 5.73 15.72 5.11
N MET A 4 5.78 14.45 4.71
CA MET A 4 4.93 13.95 3.63
C MET A 4 4.17 12.66 3.98
N VAL A 5 3.78 12.51 5.24
CA VAL A 5 2.93 11.38 5.70
C VAL A 5 1.65 11.86 6.42
N ARG A 6 1.33 13.16 6.40
CA ARG A 6 0.15 13.71 7.12
C ARG A 6 -0.98 14.28 6.26
N ALA A 7 -1.14 13.82 5.02
CA ALA A 7 -2.22 14.29 4.14
C ALA A 7 -3.28 13.24 3.75
N THR A 8 -3.30 12.06 4.36
CA THR A 8 -4.34 11.04 4.10
C THR A 8 -5.19 10.78 5.34
N ARG A 9 -5.72 11.85 5.95
CA ARG A 9 -6.85 11.75 6.88
C ARG A 9 -8.13 12.12 6.12
N HIS A 10 -8.88 11.09 5.73
CA HIS A 10 -10.28 11.17 5.29
C HIS A 10 -10.59 11.88 3.96
N HIS A 11 -9.95 11.47 2.86
CA HIS A 11 -10.65 11.54 1.58
C HIS A 11 -11.10 10.13 1.22
N GLN A 12 -12.34 9.79 1.56
CA GLN A 12 -13.06 8.81 0.75
C GLN A 12 -13.08 9.41 -0.65
N ALA A 13 -12.24 8.90 -1.55
CA ALA A 13 -12.26 9.32 -2.94
C ALA A 13 -13.69 9.18 -3.44
N ASP A 14 -14.24 10.26 -3.96
CA ASP A 14 -15.49 10.20 -4.70
C ASP A 14 -15.22 9.27 -5.88
N GLU A 15 -16.02 8.21 -6.06
CA GLU A 15 -15.76 7.23 -7.11
C GLU A 15 -15.84 7.85 -8.53
N ALA A 16 -16.38 9.07 -8.63
CA ALA A 16 -16.41 9.89 -9.83
C ALA A 16 -15.08 10.62 -10.13
N ASP A 17 -14.18 10.79 -9.17
CA ASP A 17 -12.88 11.44 -9.38
C ASP A 17 -11.82 10.41 -9.79
N THR A 18 -11.69 10.24 -11.10
CA THR A 18 -10.77 9.27 -11.71
C THR A 18 -9.30 9.59 -11.41
N ASP A 19 -8.93 10.87 -11.29
CA ASP A 19 -7.56 11.28 -11.00
C ASP A 19 -7.19 10.94 -9.55
N GLN A 20 -8.13 11.12 -8.62
CA GLN A 20 -7.93 10.74 -7.22
C GLN A 20 -7.80 9.22 -7.04
N LEU A 21 -8.61 8.43 -7.75
CA LEU A 21 -8.52 6.97 -7.74
C LEU A 21 -7.17 6.49 -8.29
N LEU A 22 -6.74 7.08 -9.41
CA LEU A 22 -5.45 6.76 -10.02
C LEU A 22 -4.30 7.11 -9.08
N PHE A 23 -4.34 8.26 -8.41
CA PHE A 23 -3.31 8.66 -7.45
C PHE A 23 -3.20 7.67 -6.28
N LEU A 24 -4.34 7.24 -5.73
CA LEU A 24 -4.37 6.25 -4.64
C LEU A 24 -3.82 4.89 -5.08
N ASP A 25 -4.14 4.44 -6.30
CA ASP A 25 -3.62 3.17 -6.82
C ASP A 25 -2.11 3.23 -7.08
N LEU A 26 -1.60 4.39 -7.53
CA LEU A 26 -0.17 4.61 -7.72
C LEU A 26 0.60 4.63 -6.39
N ASP A 27 0.02 5.17 -5.31
CA ASP A 27 0.58 5.06 -3.95
C ASP A 27 0.70 3.60 -3.50
N LEU A 28 -0.23 2.74 -3.94
CA LEU A 28 -0.23 1.31 -3.67
C LEU A 28 0.57 0.47 -4.69
N SER A 29 1.21 1.09 -5.68
CA SER A 29 1.92 0.38 -6.77
C SER A 29 3.03 -0.55 -6.27
N VAL A 30 3.63 -0.26 -5.11
CA VAL A 30 4.65 -1.10 -4.49
C VAL A 30 4.14 -2.50 -4.13
N LEU A 31 2.84 -2.63 -3.83
CA LEU A 31 2.23 -3.93 -3.57
C LEU A 31 2.24 -4.80 -4.83
N GLY A 32 2.05 -4.20 -6.01
CA GLY A 32 2.08 -4.88 -7.31
C GLY A 32 3.47 -5.16 -7.87
N ALA A 33 4.53 -4.82 -7.14
CA ALA A 33 5.90 -5.01 -7.60
C ALA A 33 6.28 -6.51 -7.66
N SER A 34 7.40 -6.82 -8.30
CA SER A 34 7.97 -8.18 -8.25
C SER A 34 8.24 -8.59 -6.80
N PRO A 35 8.14 -9.89 -6.43
CA PRO A 35 8.39 -10.35 -5.07
C PRO A 35 9.76 -9.90 -4.52
N THR A 36 10.79 -9.89 -5.38
CA THR A 36 12.12 -9.41 -5.03
C THR A 36 12.14 -7.91 -4.70
N SER A 37 11.48 -7.09 -5.52
CA SER A 37 11.36 -5.64 -5.29
C SER A 37 10.56 -5.34 -4.04
N TYR A 38 9.45 -6.06 -3.82
CA TYR A 38 8.62 -5.90 -2.63
C TYR A 38 9.36 -6.32 -1.35
N ALA A 39 10.13 -7.41 -1.38
CA ALA A 39 10.98 -7.82 -0.26
C ALA A 39 12.05 -6.75 0.08
N ALA A 40 12.69 -6.16 -0.94
CA ALA A 40 13.64 -5.06 -0.74
C ALA A 40 12.97 -3.82 -0.13
N TYR A 41 11.77 -3.48 -0.59
CA TYR A 41 10.95 -2.41 0.02
C TYR A 41 10.65 -2.71 1.49
N CYS A 42 10.23 -3.94 1.83
CA CYS A 42 9.96 -4.33 3.22
C CYS A 42 11.19 -4.18 4.11
N ALA A 43 12.36 -4.57 3.62
CA ALA A 43 13.62 -4.42 4.36
C ALA A 43 13.98 -2.95 4.60
N ALA A 44 13.79 -2.08 3.59
CA ALA A 44 14.00 -0.65 3.72
C ALA A 44 13.06 -0.02 4.77
N ILE A 45 11.77 -0.39 4.74
CA ILE A 45 10.79 0.06 5.75
C ILE A 45 11.19 -0.45 7.15
N ARG A 46 11.58 -1.71 7.30
CA ARG A 46 12.01 -2.23 8.61
C ARG A 46 13.19 -1.43 9.16
N PHE A 47 14.16 -1.09 8.30
CA PHE A 47 15.31 -0.28 8.66
C PHE A 47 14.91 1.14 9.12
N GLU A 48 14.05 1.82 8.36
CA GLU A 48 13.56 3.17 8.71
C GLU A 48 12.81 3.19 10.05
N PHE A 49 12.03 2.15 10.31
CA PHE A 49 11.30 1.96 11.57
C PHE A 49 12.09 1.19 12.63
N GLY A 50 13.42 1.13 12.55
CA GLY A 50 14.26 0.37 13.49
C GLY A 50 14.11 0.78 14.95
N ARG A 51 13.65 2.02 15.22
CA ARG A 51 13.31 2.53 16.56
C ARG A 51 12.00 1.98 17.15
N VAL A 52 11.15 1.38 16.32
CA VAL A 52 9.88 0.77 16.74
C VAL A 52 10.13 -0.71 17.05
N SER A 53 9.55 -1.20 18.14
CA SER A 53 9.64 -2.61 18.52
C SER A 53 9.12 -3.52 17.40
N ASP A 54 9.67 -4.73 17.27
CA ASP A 54 9.22 -5.68 16.24
C ASP A 54 7.73 -6.03 16.39
N ALA A 55 7.25 -6.09 17.62
CA ALA A 55 5.84 -6.37 17.94
C ALA A 55 4.91 -5.24 17.47
N ASP A 56 5.27 -3.99 17.75
CA ASP A 56 4.46 -2.84 17.35
C ASP A 56 4.52 -2.60 15.84
N HIS A 57 5.68 -2.78 15.23
CA HIS A 57 5.85 -2.71 13.77
C HIS A 57 4.98 -3.77 13.08
N SER A 58 5.09 -5.03 13.50
CA SER A 58 4.31 -6.13 12.92
C SER A 58 2.81 -5.92 13.11
N ARG A 59 2.37 -5.52 14.30
CA ARG A 59 0.95 -5.24 14.57
C ARG A 59 0.41 -4.10 13.71
N GLY A 60 1.16 -3.00 13.59
CA GLY A 60 0.77 -1.87 12.76
C GLY A 60 0.71 -2.22 11.28
N ARG A 61 1.72 -2.95 10.78
CA ARG A 61 1.79 -3.38 9.39
C ARG A 61 0.69 -4.38 9.04
N ASN A 62 0.43 -5.38 9.88
CA ASN A 62 -0.65 -6.33 9.66
C ASN A 62 -2.00 -5.62 9.53
N ARG A 63 -2.29 -4.66 10.42
CA ARG A 63 -3.54 -3.89 10.35
C ARG A 63 -3.71 -3.13 9.03
N VAL A 64 -2.62 -2.58 8.50
CA VAL A 64 -2.63 -1.88 7.21
C VAL A 64 -2.87 -2.87 6.07
N LEU A 65 -2.13 -3.98 6.03
CA LEU A 65 -2.26 -4.99 4.97
C LEU A 65 -3.62 -5.69 5.00
N GLU A 66 -4.15 -6.01 6.17
CA GLU A 66 -5.50 -6.55 6.36
C GLU A 66 -6.56 -5.62 5.74
N SER A 67 -6.41 -4.31 5.89
CA SER A 67 -7.36 -3.33 5.32
C SER A 67 -7.33 -3.27 3.78
N PHE A 68 -6.28 -3.78 3.15
CA PHE A 68 -6.16 -3.89 1.70
C PHE A 68 -6.64 -5.24 1.19
N ILE A 69 -6.20 -6.33 1.82
CA ILE A 69 -6.56 -7.69 1.37
C ILE A 69 -8.05 -8.00 1.57
N SER A 70 -8.70 -7.33 2.53
CA SER A 70 -10.15 -7.42 2.76
C SER A 70 -11.00 -6.72 1.70
N ARG A 71 -10.39 -5.96 0.78
CA ARG A 71 -11.11 -5.29 -0.31
C ARG A 71 -11.40 -6.29 -1.44
N GLU A 72 -12.52 -6.08 -2.12
CA GLU A 72 -12.84 -6.83 -3.35
C GLU A 72 -11.75 -6.63 -4.42
N ALA A 73 -11.30 -5.38 -4.60
CA ALA A 73 -10.14 -5.02 -5.39
C ALA A 73 -9.21 -4.11 -4.58
N ILE A 74 -7.91 -4.41 -4.61
CA ILE A 74 -6.88 -3.54 -4.02
C ILE A 74 -6.75 -2.27 -4.86
N TYR A 75 -6.72 -2.44 -6.19
CA TYR A 75 -6.66 -1.34 -7.15
C TYR A 75 -8.03 -1.03 -7.75
N ARG A 76 -8.42 0.24 -7.73
CA ARG A 76 -9.74 0.68 -8.19
C ARG A 76 -9.76 0.93 -9.71
N THR A 77 -8.66 1.43 -10.25
CA THR A 77 -8.45 1.69 -11.68
C THR A 77 -8.34 0.37 -12.44
N PRO A 78 -9.19 0.11 -13.44
CA PRO A 78 -9.21 -1.18 -14.15
C PRO A 78 -7.86 -1.61 -14.72
N ALA A 79 -7.15 -0.71 -15.41
CA ALA A 79 -5.86 -1.03 -16.02
C ALA A 79 -4.79 -1.41 -14.99
N LEU A 80 -4.82 -0.79 -13.80
CA LEU A 80 -3.86 -1.09 -12.73
C LEU A 80 -4.23 -2.37 -11.99
N ARG A 81 -5.52 -2.61 -11.78
CA ARG A 81 -6.02 -3.87 -11.23
C ARG A 81 -5.58 -5.06 -12.09
N ASP A 82 -5.80 -4.99 -13.39
CA ASP A 82 -5.42 -6.08 -14.30
C ASP A 82 -3.89 -6.31 -14.32
N ALA A 83 -3.11 -5.24 -14.15
CA ALA A 83 -1.65 -5.33 -14.11
C ALA A 83 -1.08 -5.85 -12.78
N TRP A 84 -1.68 -5.47 -11.64
CA TRP A 84 -1.02 -5.55 -10.33
C TRP A 84 -1.78 -6.31 -9.25
N GLU A 85 -3.08 -6.55 -9.38
CA GLU A 85 -3.91 -7.15 -8.31
C GLU A 85 -3.38 -8.51 -7.86
N ASN A 86 -3.02 -9.39 -8.81
CA ASN A 86 -2.50 -10.72 -8.49
C ASN A 86 -1.14 -10.65 -7.78
N ALA A 87 -0.24 -9.79 -8.26
CA ALA A 87 1.06 -9.60 -7.62
C ALA A 87 0.90 -9.02 -6.19
N ALA A 88 0.01 -8.05 -6.02
CA ALA A 88 -0.30 -7.46 -4.73
C ALA A 88 -0.82 -8.50 -3.72
N ARG A 89 -1.74 -9.37 -4.12
CA ARG A 89 -2.27 -10.44 -3.26
C ARG A 89 -1.27 -11.53 -2.91
N ILE A 90 -0.24 -11.74 -3.73
CA ILE A 90 0.86 -12.65 -3.43
C ILE A 90 1.85 -12.02 -2.45
N ASN A 91 2.04 -10.70 -2.54
CA ASN A 91 3.01 -9.97 -1.75
C ASN A 91 2.53 -9.66 -0.32
N ILE A 92 1.22 -9.52 -0.07
CA ILE A 92 0.67 -9.06 1.22
C ILE A 92 -0.09 -10.12 2.01
#